data_AF-A0AAE1ZIT7-F1
#
_entry.id   AF-A0AAE1ZIT7-F1
#
_cell.length_a   1.000
_cell.length_b   1.000
_cell.length_c   1.000
_cell.angle_alpha   90.00
_cell.angle_beta   90.00
_cell.angle_gamma   90.00
#
_symmetry.space_group_name_H-M   'P 1'
#
loop_
_entity.id
_entity.type
_entity.pdbx_description
1 polymer ?
#
loop_
_entity_poly.entity_id
_entity_poly.type
_entity_poly.pdbx_seq_one_letter_code
_entity_poly.pdbx_strand_id
1 'polypeptide(L)'
;MALTNMHIAKIPESLMNGIISSLISTGRLQGNLIAGRSIFVPQCYTHAEDTYVNSFYSQNGYIEWNYLKRLNIADPGSYLKTKLPNAIHLPGLTINTLLVDQLKSLISGVIRDVSWIDLTHYIPSGLDSNETSALINPLLKDSPVKLIDTYLIADKFIENCENFLDTYLKKKAQTAFYREHRAILSIPPQQQSVEVNAPKQGVMSSKGGFGFGAREIKTKNVKKKYNPSRRKAGNLSTNSDTEANFHSGFGDSHSLMKDLFARYVLMDEFFQVLCAEANE
;
A
#
# COMPACT_ATOMS: atom_id res chain seq x y z
N MET A 1 8.03 -51.48 2.54
CA MET A 1 8.14 -52.61 3.47
C MET A 1 6.75 -52.83 4.04
N ALA A 2 6.08 -53.89 3.59
CA ALA A 2 4.67 -54.15 3.91
C ALA A 2 4.53 -54.57 5.38
N LEU A 3 3.72 -53.83 6.15
CA LEU A 3 3.26 -54.30 7.45
C LEU A 3 1.93 -55.03 7.22
N THR A 4 2.03 -56.33 7.47
CA THR A 4 1.03 -57.38 7.43
C THR A 4 -0.36 -56.97 7.92
N ASN A 5 -1.36 -57.25 7.09
CA ASN A 5 -2.78 -57.27 7.43
C ASN A 5 -3.03 -58.11 8.69
N MET A 6 -3.17 -57.44 9.83
CA MET A 6 -3.71 -58.07 11.03
C MET A 6 -5.21 -58.23 10.80
N HIS A 7 -5.65 -59.46 10.51
CA HIS A 7 -7.05 -59.86 10.48
C HIS A 7 -7.60 -59.80 11.92
N ILE A 8 -7.82 -58.58 12.42
CA ILE A 8 -8.46 -58.36 13.72
C ILE A 8 -9.90 -58.88 13.57
N ALA A 9 -10.29 -59.73 14.51
CA ALA A 9 -11.48 -60.57 14.48
C ALA A 9 -12.74 -59.92 13.89
N LYS A 10 -13.57 -60.72 13.20
CA LYS A 10 -14.94 -60.34 12.76
C LYS A 10 -15.87 -60.15 13.97
N ILE A 11 -15.56 -59.19 14.82
CA ILE A 11 -16.36 -58.82 15.99
C ILE A 11 -17.40 -57.80 15.52
N PRO A 12 -18.69 -58.01 15.77
CA PRO A 12 -19.71 -56.99 15.50
C PRO A 12 -19.36 -55.69 16.22
N GLU A 13 -19.46 -54.56 15.51
CA GLU A 13 -19.15 -53.23 16.06
C GLU A 13 -19.94 -52.92 17.34
N SER A 14 -21.21 -53.33 17.39
CA SER A 14 -22.06 -53.21 18.58
C SER A 14 -21.51 -53.95 19.80
N LEU A 15 -20.95 -55.15 19.59
CA LEU A 15 -20.31 -55.94 20.65
C LEU A 15 -19.00 -55.29 21.09
N MET A 16 -18.18 -54.80 20.15
CA MET A 16 -16.94 -54.10 20.46
C MET A 16 -17.20 -52.81 21.25
N ASN A 17 -18.17 -51.99 20.84
CA ASN A 17 -18.58 -50.78 21.54
C ASN A 17 -19.12 -51.09 22.94
N GLY A 18 -19.87 -52.18 23.11
CA GLY A 18 -20.34 -52.64 24.41
C GLY A 18 -19.19 -53.05 25.34
N ILE A 19 -18.22 -53.80 24.83
CA ILE A 19 -17.01 -54.19 25.58
C ILE A 19 -16.21 -52.96 26.00
N ILE A 20 -15.93 -52.03 25.07
CA ILE A 20 -15.18 -50.81 25.36
C ILE A 20 -15.91 -49.97 26.41
N SER A 21 -17.23 -49.78 26.25
CA SER A 21 -18.04 -49.02 27.22
C SER A 21 -18.01 -49.65 28.62
N SER A 22 -18.05 -50.99 28.72
CA SER A 22 -17.91 -51.71 29.98
C SER A 22 -16.52 -51.57 30.60
N LEU A 23 -15.46 -51.60 29.79
CA LEU A 23 -14.09 -51.39 30.27
C LEU A 23 -13.88 -49.96 30.78
N ILE A 24 -14.50 -48.96 30.14
CA ILE A 24 -14.48 -47.57 30.61
C ILE A 24 -15.26 -47.43 31.92
N SER A 25 -16.48 -47.95 32.00
CA SER A 25 -17.31 -47.81 33.21
C SER A 25 -16.74 -48.54 34.43
N THR A 26 -16.00 -49.63 34.21
CA THR A 26 -15.27 -50.35 35.27
C THR A 26 -13.91 -49.74 35.60
N GLY A 27 -13.51 -48.64 34.93
CA GLY A 27 -12.23 -47.96 35.16
C GLY A 27 -11.00 -48.70 34.62
N ARG A 28 -11.18 -49.84 33.94
CA ARG A 28 -10.10 -50.65 33.36
C ARG A 28 -9.51 -50.05 32.09
N LEU A 29 -10.25 -49.16 31.43
CA LEU A 29 -9.83 -48.43 30.25
C LEU A 29 -10.10 -46.94 30.46
N GLN A 30 -9.04 -46.13 30.39
CA GLN A 30 -9.12 -44.69 30.61
C GLN A 30 -9.28 -43.96 29.27
N GLY A 31 -10.45 -43.36 29.06
CA GLY A 31 -10.78 -42.64 27.83
C GLY A 31 -12.29 -42.49 27.66
N ASN A 32 -12.69 -42.05 26.47
CA ASN A 32 -14.10 -41.86 26.15
C ASN A 32 -14.44 -42.48 24.79
N LEU A 33 -15.68 -42.96 24.64
CA LEU A 33 -16.19 -43.47 23.38
C LEU A 33 -17.10 -42.41 22.75
N ILE A 34 -16.75 -41.92 21.56
CA ILE A 34 -17.56 -40.91 20.86
C ILE A 34 -18.80 -41.59 20.28
N ALA A 35 -19.97 -41.30 20.87
CA ALA A 35 -21.25 -41.78 20.40
C ALA A 35 -21.49 -41.39 18.92
N GLY A 36 -21.93 -42.36 18.12
CA GLY A 36 -22.24 -42.16 16.70
C GLY A 36 -21.06 -42.28 15.72
N ARG A 37 -19.81 -42.34 16.22
CA ARG A 37 -18.61 -42.58 15.38
C ARG A 37 -17.86 -43.86 15.72
N SER A 38 -18.19 -44.52 16.83
CA SER A 38 -17.51 -45.72 17.32
C SER A 38 -15.98 -45.54 17.47
N ILE A 39 -15.56 -44.32 17.81
CA ILE A 39 -14.15 -43.95 18.00
C ILE A 39 -13.87 -43.88 19.50
N PHE A 40 -12.93 -44.71 19.96
CA PHE A 40 -12.38 -44.61 21.30
C PHE A 40 -11.25 -43.57 21.32
N VAL A 41 -11.33 -42.62 22.25
CA VAL A 41 -10.31 -41.60 22.50
C VAL A 41 -9.65 -41.90 23.85
N PRO A 42 -8.38 -42.35 23.88
CA PRO A 42 -7.66 -42.57 25.12
C PRO A 42 -7.53 -41.28 25.95
N GLN A 43 -7.60 -41.37 27.27
CA GLN A 43 -7.46 -40.19 28.14
C GLN A 43 -6.10 -39.50 27.99
N CYS A 44 -5.03 -40.27 27.78
CA CYS A 44 -3.68 -39.74 27.55
C CYS A 44 -3.61 -38.87 26.29
N TYR A 45 -4.41 -39.17 25.26
CA TYR A 45 -4.51 -38.37 24.05
C TYR A 45 -5.12 -37.00 24.36
N THR A 46 -6.29 -36.96 25.02
CA THR A 46 -6.93 -35.70 25.41
C THR A 46 -6.04 -34.87 26.35
N HIS A 47 -5.34 -35.51 27.28
CA HIS A 47 -4.40 -34.83 28.17
C HIS A 47 -3.21 -34.24 27.42
N ALA A 48 -2.66 -34.96 26.45
CA ALA A 48 -1.58 -34.46 25.61
C ALA A 48 -2.04 -33.27 24.75
N GLU A 49 -3.25 -33.32 24.17
CA GLU A 49 -3.83 -32.21 23.41
C GLU A 49 -4.01 -30.97 24.29
N ASP A 50 -4.64 -31.11 25.46
CA ASP A 50 -4.84 -30.01 26.40
C ASP A 50 -3.51 -29.40 26.83
N THR A 51 -2.51 -30.24 27.12
CA THR A 51 -1.18 -29.80 27.54
C THR A 51 -0.47 -29.05 26.42
N TYR A 52 -0.57 -29.56 25.20
CA TYR A 52 -0.03 -28.91 24.01
C TYR A 52 -0.69 -27.54 23.78
N VAL A 53 -2.02 -27.47 23.81
CA VAL A 53 -2.77 -26.22 23.62
C VAL A 53 -2.38 -25.18 24.67
N ASN A 54 -2.32 -25.57 25.94
CA ASN A 54 -1.91 -24.68 27.01
C ASN A 54 -0.47 -24.19 26.84
N SER A 55 0.45 -25.11 26.51
CA SER A 55 1.87 -24.77 26.30
C SER A 55 2.05 -23.81 25.12
N PHE A 56 1.38 -24.09 24.00
CA PHE A 56 1.41 -23.23 22.82
C PHE A 56 0.88 -21.84 23.14
N TYR A 57 -0.27 -21.75 23.81
CA TYR A 57 -0.87 -20.47 24.19
C TYR A 57 -0.01 -19.69 25.17
N SER A 58 0.59 -20.35 26.17
CA SER A 58 1.48 -19.70 27.14
C SER A 58 2.78 -19.19 26.51
N GLN A 59 3.32 -19.91 25.52
CA GLN A 59 4.57 -19.52 24.85
C GLN A 59 4.37 -18.41 23.82
N ASN A 60 3.32 -18.51 23.00
CA ASN A 60 3.11 -17.60 21.88
C ASN A 60 2.17 -16.44 22.22
N GLY A 61 1.39 -16.55 23.29
CA GLY A 61 0.39 -15.54 23.66
C GLY A 61 -0.85 -15.53 22.78
N TYR A 62 -1.01 -16.49 21.86
CA TYR A 62 -2.20 -16.64 21.02
C TYR A 62 -2.41 -18.10 20.60
N ILE A 63 -3.59 -18.39 20.03
CA ILE A 63 -3.90 -19.67 19.39
C ILE A 63 -4.93 -19.52 18.27
N GLU A 64 -4.62 -20.06 17.09
CA GLU A 64 -5.51 -20.06 15.93
C GLU A 64 -6.55 -21.18 16.02
N TRP A 65 -7.80 -20.88 15.71
CA TRP A 65 -8.89 -21.86 15.75
C TRP A 65 -8.75 -22.90 14.64
N ASN A 66 -8.17 -22.54 13.50
CA ASN A 66 -7.87 -23.49 12.42
C ASN A 66 -6.86 -24.55 12.86
N TYR A 67 -5.94 -24.20 13.77
CA TYR A 67 -5.04 -25.17 14.38
C TYR A 67 -5.79 -26.19 15.23
N LEU A 68 -6.75 -25.74 16.04
CA LEU A 68 -7.58 -26.62 16.87
C LEU A 68 -8.52 -27.52 16.05
N LYS A 69 -9.06 -27.02 14.94
CA LYS A 69 -9.84 -27.85 14.01
C LYS A 69 -9.03 -29.00 13.43
N ARG A 70 -7.72 -28.79 13.17
CA ARG A 70 -6.80 -29.85 12.72
C ARG A 70 -6.51 -30.89 13.81
N LEU A 71 -6.69 -30.54 15.08
CA LEU A 71 -6.66 -31.46 16.23
C LEU A 71 -8.03 -32.12 16.49
N ASN A 72 -8.95 -32.12 15.53
CA ASN A 72 -10.30 -32.69 15.67
C ASN A 72 -11.19 -32.04 16.75
N ILE A 73 -10.85 -30.82 17.19
CA ILE A 73 -11.73 -30.04 18.08
C ILE A 73 -12.80 -29.39 17.20
N ALA A 74 -14.02 -29.91 17.29
CA ALA A 74 -15.14 -29.52 16.42
C ALA A 74 -15.59 -28.06 16.61
N ASP A 75 -15.62 -27.59 17.87
CA ASP A 75 -15.93 -26.19 18.21
C ASP A 75 -14.79 -25.57 19.05
N PRO A 76 -13.77 -24.99 18.37
CA PRO A 76 -12.66 -24.32 19.02
C PRO A 76 -13.09 -23.18 19.95
N GLY A 77 -14.14 -22.44 19.59
CA GLY A 77 -14.57 -21.26 20.33
C GLY A 77 -15.12 -21.62 21.70
N SER A 78 -16.04 -22.60 21.76
CA SER A 78 -16.58 -23.07 23.04
C SER A 78 -15.54 -23.80 23.89
N TYR A 79 -14.67 -24.59 23.25
CA TYR A 79 -13.55 -25.25 23.92
C TYR A 79 -12.61 -24.24 24.59
N LEU A 80 -12.16 -23.22 23.84
CA LEU A 80 -11.24 -22.21 24.35
C LEU A 80 -11.87 -21.30 25.40
N LYS A 81 -13.15 -20.94 25.28
CA LYS A 81 -13.85 -20.15 26.32
C LYS A 81 -13.91 -20.88 27.67
N THR A 82 -14.03 -22.21 27.62
CA THR A 82 -14.04 -23.04 28.84
C THR A 82 -12.64 -23.17 29.43
N LYS A 83 -11.62 -23.33 28.58
CA LYS A 83 -10.23 -23.54 28.99
C LYS A 83 -9.49 -22.25 29.38
N LEU A 84 -9.77 -21.15 28.67
CA LEU A 84 -9.07 -19.87 28.74
C LEU A 84 -10.07 -18.72 28.92
N PRO A 85 -10.79 -18.66 30.06
CA PRO A 85 -11.87 -17.68 30.26
C PRO A 85 -11.39 -16.22 30.29
N ASN A 86 -10.11 -15.99 30.61
CA ASN A 86 -9.52 -14.66 30.68
C ASN A 86 -8.93 -14.20 29.33
N ALA A 87 -8.96 -15.05 28.30
CA ALA A 87 -8.42 -14.71 26.99
C ALA A 87 -9.43 -13.89 26.17
N ILE A 88 -8.92 -13.17 25.18
CA ILE A 88 -9.74 -12.46 24.21
C ILE A 88 -10.03 -13.41 23.05
N HIS A 89 -11.30 -13.65 22.77
CA HIS A 89 -11.74 -14.56 21.71
C HIS A 89 -12.24 -13.77 20.51
N LEU A 90 -11.48 -13.79 19.43
CA LEU A 90 -11.86 -13.27 18.12
C LEU A 90 -12.35 -14.44 17.24
N PRO A 91 -13.17 -14.19 16.22
CA PRO A 91 -13.40 -15.20 15.19
C PRO A 91 -12.06 -15.70 14.66
N GLY A 92 -11.82 -17.01 14.68
CA GLY A 92 -10.58 -17.58 14.12
C GLY A 92 -9.34 -17.54 15.02
N LEU A 93 -9.33 -16.75 16.11
CA LEU A 93 -8.15 -16.57 16.95
C LEU A 93 -8.49 -16.32 18.42
N THR A 94 -7.63 -16.76 19.33
CA THR A 94 -7.71 -16.40 20.75
C THR A 94 -6.37 -15.85 21.21
N ILE A 95 -6.41 -14.73 21.94
CA ILE A 95 -5.25 -13.92 22.26
C ILE A 95 -5.17 -13.72 23.78
N ASN A 96 -3.95 -13.73 24.31
CA ASN A 96 -3.65 -13.38 25.69
C ASN A 96 -3.73 -11.87 25.91
N THR A 97 -4.34 -11.45 27.02
CA THR A 97 -4.43 -10.04 27.42
C THR A 97 -3.07 -9.36 27.49
N LEU A 98 -2.00 -10.11 27.80
CA LEU A 98 -0.63 -9.62 27.79
C LEU A 98 -0.22 -9.01 26.44
N LEU A 99 -0.70 -9.58 25.32
CA LEU A 99 -0.42 -9.04 23.99
C LEU A 99 -1.03 -7.65 23.83
N VAL A 100 -2.24 -7.44 24.34
CA VAL A 100 -2.91 -6.14 24.30
C VAL A 100 -2.15 -5.12 25.14
N ASP A 101 -1.66 -5.52 26.31
CA ASP A 101 -0.86 -4.63 27.16
C ASP A 101 0.49 -4.27 26.53
N GLN A 102 1.13 -5.22 25.83
CA GLN A 102 2.31 -4.97 25.01
C GLN A 102 2.02 -3.96 23.90
N LEU A 103 0.93 -4.13 23.14
CA LEU A 103 0.52 -3.20 22.08
C LEU A 103 0.29 -1.79 22.64
N LYS A 104 -0.39 -1.65 23.79
CA LYS A 104 -0.58 -0.35 24.46
C LYS A 104 0.75 0.29 24.86
N SER A 105 1.70 -0.51 25.34
CA SER A 105 3.05 -0.05 25.69
C SER A 105 3.79 0.47 24.45
N LEU A 106 3.70 -0.24 23.32
CA LEU A 106 4.27 0.19 22.05
C LEU A 106 3.65 1.50 21.55
N ILE A 107 2.32 1.61 21.58
CA ILE A 107 1.61 2.85 21.22
C ILE A 107 2.11 4.03 22.06
N SER A 108 2.22 3.83 23.37
CA SER A 108 2.72 4.87 24.30
C SER A 108 4.18 5.25 24.01
N GLY A 109 5.02 4.27 23.64
CA GLY A 109 6.41 4.50 23.24
C GLY A 109 6.52 5.34 21.96
N VAL A 110 5.77 4.97 20.91
CA VAL A 110 5.74 5.70 19.63
C VAL A 110 5.31 7.15 19.82
N ILE A 111 4.31 7.41 20.66
CA ILE A 111 3.84 8.77 20.98
C ILE A 111 4.93 9.57 21.71
N ARG A 112 5.56 8.96 22.73
CA ARG A 112 6.58 9.61 23.56
C ARG A 112 7.81 9.96 22.73
N ASP A 113 8.24 9.03 21.88
CA ASP A 113 9.49 9.14 21.13
C ASP A 113 9.28 9.85 19.78
N VAL A 114 8.04 10.26 19.48
CA VAL A 114 7.64 10.95 18.24
C VAL A 114 8.18 10.19 17.02
N SER A 115 7.87 8.90 16.95
CA SER A 115 8.48 7.97 16.00
C SER A 115 7.43 7.15 15.25
N TRP A 116 7.90 6.08 14.60
CA TRP A 116 7.05 5.06 14.00
C TRP A 116 7.61 3.67 14.34
N ILE A 117 6.76 2.65 14.26
CA ILE A 117 7.15 1.25 14.46
C ILE A 117 6.38 0.34 13.51
N ASP A 118 7.04 -0.73 13.06
CA ASP A 118 6.40 -1.83 12.35
C ASP A 118 5.88 -2.87 13.36
N LEU A 119 4.56 -3.11 13.34
CA LEU A 119 3.88 -4.07 14.20
C LEU A 119 3.86 -5.50 13.64
N THR A 120 4.40 -5.76 12.44
CA THR A 120 4.33 -7.07 11.76
C THR A 120 4.79 -8.23 12.64
N HIS A 121 5.82 -8.03 13.47
CA HIS A 121 6.35 -9.07 14.36
C HIS A 121 5.67 -9.13 15.74
N TYR A 122 4.82 -8.16 16.06
CA TYR A 122 4.07 -8.10 17.32
C TYR A 122 2.63 -8.60 17.15
N ILE A 123 2.17 -8.74 15.91
CA ILE A 123 0.84 -9.22 15.58
C ILE A 123 0.95 -10.69 15.13
N PRO A 124 0.09 -11.60 15.64
CA PRO A 124 0.10 -12.97 15.17
C PRO A 124 -0.17 -13.06 13.66
N SER A 125 0.60 -13.86 12.94
CA SER A 125 0.50 -14.01 11.47
C SER A 125 -0.83 -14.60 10.98
N GLY A 126 -1.63 -15.14 11.90
CA GLY A 126 -2.93 -15.74 11.61
C GLY A 126 -4.08 -14.75 11.52
N LEU A 127 -3.90 -13.46 11.87
CA LEU A 127 -4.93 -12.45 11.71
C LEU A 127 -4.97 -11.96 10.27
N ASP A 128 -6.17 -11.77 9.74
CA ASP A 128 -6.34 -10.98 8.53
C ASP A 128 -6.25 -9.46 8.83
N SER A 129 -6.25 -8.64 7.78
CA SER A 129 -6.16 -7.17 7.91
C SER A 129 -7.37 -6.58 8.67
N ASN A 130 -8.56 -7.16 8.51
CA ASN A 130 -9.77 -6.68 9.18
C ASN A 130 -9.72 -7.01 10.68
N GLU A 131 -9.33 -8.23 11.04
CA GLU A 131 -9.16 -8.71 12.41
C GLU A 131 -8.05 -7.93 13.12
N THR A 132 -6.94 -7.67 12.42
CA THR A 132 -5.85 -6.83 12.92
C THR A 132 -6.34 -5.42 13.23
N SER A 133 -7.09 -4.83 12.30
CA SER A 133 -7.69 -3.50 12.50
C SER A 133 -8.69 -3.51 13.67
N ALA A 134 -9.49 -4.57 13.82
CA ALA A 134 -10.45 -4.71 14.91
C ALA A 134 -9.78 -4.86 16.28
N LEU A 135 -8.58 -5.47 16.33
CA LEU A 135 -7.78 -5.58 17.54
C LEU A 135 -7.13 -4.24 17.91
N ILE A 136 -6.58 -3.52 16.93
CA ILE A 136 -5.73 -2.35 17.17
C ILE A 136 -6.55 -1.06 17.24
N ASN A 137 -7.51 -0.84 16.34
CA ASN A 137 -8.28 0.42 16.27
C ASN A 137 -8.94 0.83 17.60
N PRO A 138 -9.48 -0.07 18.43
CA PRO A 138 -9.99 0.29 19.75
C PRO A 138 -8.93 0.88 20.68
N LEU A 139 -7.67 0.48 20.52
CA LEU A 139 -6.53 0.99 21.30
C LEU A 139 -6.08 2.38 20.83
N LEU A 140 -6.42 2.77 19.59
CA LEU A 140 -5.98 4.02 18.98
C LEU A 140 -6.98 5.17 19.11
N LYS A 141 -8.22 4.89 19.54
CA LYS A 141 -9.36 5.82 19.43
C LYS A 141 -9.12 7.24 19.97
N ASP A 142 -8.29 7.36 21.00
CA ASP A 142 -7.95 8.63 21.66
C ASP A 142 -6.44 8.96 21.60
N SER A 143 -5.68 8.24 20.76
CA SER A 143 -4.23 8.37 20.68
C SER A 143 -3.82 9.14 19.41
N PRO A 144 -2.84 10.06 19.47
CA PRO A 144 -2.35 10.83 18.32
C PRO A 144 -1.41 9.98 17.44
N VAL A 145 -1.94 8.86 16.94
CA VAL A 145 -1.23 7.86 16.13
C VAL A 145 -2.13 7.37 15.02
N LYS A 146 -1.51 7.02 13.89
CA LYS A 146 -2.17 6.43 12.73
C LYS A 146 -1.62 5.04 12.48
N LEU A 147 -2.52 4.09 12.23
CA LEU A 147 -2.16 2.77 11.73
C LEU A 147 -2.28 2.78 10.20
N ILE A 148 -1.19 2.49 9.51
CA ILE A 148 -1.14 2.30 8.07
C ILE A 148 -0.65 0.87 7.82
N ASP A 149 -1.55 -0.02 7.42
CA ASP A 149 -1.30 -1.45 7.32
C ASP A 149 -0.81 -2.03 8.67
N THR A 150 0.48 -2.33 8.81
CA THR A 150 1.13 -2.75 10.06
C THR A 150 1.97 -1.66 10.73
N TYR A 151 2.12 -0.50 10.10
CA TYR A 151 2.94 0.59 10.61
C TYR A 151 2.12 1.49 11.52
N LEU A 152 2.60 1.67 12.74
CA LEU A 152 2.04 2.62 13.70
C LEU A 152 2.93 3.87 13.72
N ILE A 153 2.33 5.03 13.43
CA ILE A 153 3.05 6.28 13.21
C ILE A 153 2.46 7.37 14.10
N ALA A 154 3.28 8.08 14.86
CA ALA A 154 2.83 9.25 15.63
C ALA A 154 2.44 10.41 14.71
N ASP A 155 1.34 11.12 15.02
CA ASP A 155 0.91 12.27 14.21
C ASP A 155 1.98 13.36 14.18
N LYS A 156 2.64 13.62 15.31
CA LYS A 156 3.78 14.56 15.39
C LYS A 156 4.96 14.15 14.51
N PHE A 157 5.18 12.85 14.30
CA PHE A 157 6.23 12.39 13.39
C PHE A 157 5.88 12.75 11.94
N ILE A 158 4.62 12.65 11.56
CA ILE A 158 4.12 13.07 10.24
C ILE A 158 4.28 14.58 10.08
N GLU A 159 3.87 15.37 11.07
CA GLU A 159 4.03 16.84 11.05
C GLU A 159 5.51 17.26 10.91
N ASN A 160 6.43 16.56 11.58
CA ASN A 160 7.87 16.78 11.44
C ASN A 160 8.35 16.50 10.01
N CYS A 161 7.90 15.38 9.42
CA CYS A 161 8.19 15.04 8.03
C CYS A 161 7.66 16.11 7.07
N GLU A 162 6.45 16.62 7.28
CA GLU A 162 5.83 17.66 6.45
C GLU A 162 6.66 18.95 6.47
N ASN A 163 7.08 19.43 7.65
CA ASN A 163 7.90 20.63 7.79
C ASN A 163 9.26 20.50 7.07
N PHE A 164 9.86 19.33 7.17
CA PHE A 164 11.12 19.03 6.50
C PHE A 164 10.97 19.01 4.97
N LEU A 165 9.92 18.34 4.48
CA LEU A 165 9.60 18.29 3.06
C LEU A 165 9.31 19.68 2.51
N ASP A 166 8.58 20.51 3.23
CA ASP A 166 8.33 21.90 2.87
C ASP A 166 9.63 22.70 2.67
N THR A 167 10.58 22.53 3.59
CA THR A 167 11.89 23.18 3.53
C THR A 167 12.70 22.69 2.33
N TYR A 168 12.72 21.38 2.11
CA TYR A 168 13.38 20.76 0.96
C TYR A 168 12.77 21.24 -0.37
N LEU A 169 11.44 21.21 -0.48
CA LEU A 169 10.70 21.63 -1.66
C LEU A 169 10.96 23.10 -1.99
N LYS A 170 10.94 24.00 -0.99
CA LYS A 170 11.25 25.42 -1.17
C LYS A 170 12.66 25.61 -1.72
N LYS A 171 13.66 24.92 -1.16
CA LYS A 171 15.06 24.99 -1.61
C LYS A 171 15.22 24.46 -3.04
N LYS A 172 14.51 23.38 -3.38
CA LYS A 172 14.54 22.80 -4.72
C LYS A 172 13.85 23.68 -5.76
N ALA A 173 12.69 24.24 -5.42
CA ALA A 173 11.96 25.18 -6.27
C ALA A 173 12.78 26.45 -6.58
N GLN A 174 13.44 27.01 -5.56
CA GLN A 174 14.38 28.14 -5.75
C GLN A 174 15.52 27.75 -6.70
N THR A 175 16.12 26.59 -6.50
CA THR A 175 17.23 26.11 -7.35
C THR A 175 16.77 25.91 -8.80
N ALA A 176 15.59 25.34 -9.03
CA ALA A 176 15.02 25.17 -10.36
C ALA A 176 14.75 26.52 -11.03
N PHE A 177 14.14 27.46 -10.29
CA PHE A 177 13.90 28.83 -10.76
C PHE A 177 15.21 29.51 -11.20
N TYR A 178 16.25 29.52 -10.36
CA TYR A 178 17.53 30.14 -10.71
C TYR A 178 18.22 29.45 -11.90
N ARG A 179 18.10 28.12 -12.04
CA ARG A 179 18.65 27.38 -13.19
C ARG A 179 17.96 27.76 -14.49
N GLU A 180 16.63 27.81 -14.50
CA GLU A 180 15.86 28.20 -15.69
C GLU A 180 16.08 29.69 -16.03
N HIS A 181 16.08 30.56 -15.02
CA HIS A 181 16.32 31.99 -15.24
C HIS A 181 17.73 32.28 -15.75
N ARG A 182 18.73 31.53 -15.27
CA ARG A 182 20.10 31.59 -15.79
C ARG A 182 20.20 31.05 -17.22
N ALA A 183 19.46 29.99 -17.55
CA ALA A 183 19.40 29.46 -18.90
C ALA A 183 18.81 30.50 -19.89
N ILE A 184 17.74 31.19 -19.50
CA ILE A 184 17.10 32.25 -20.31
C ILE A 184 18.04 33.45 -20.50
N LEU A 185 18.73 33.88 -19.43
CA LEU A 185 19.67 35.02 -19.50
C LEU A 185 20.97 34.69 -20.23
N SER A 186 21.31 33.40 -20.39
CA SER A 186 22.47 32.94 -21.15
C SER A 186 22.25 32.81 -22.65
N ILE A 187 21.05 33.13 -23.16
CA ILE A 187 20.76 33.18 -24.60
C ILE A 187 21.36 34.48 -25.17
N PRO A 188 22.40 34.43 -26.03
CA PRO A 188 22.97 35.65 -26.60
C PRO A 188 21.95 36.34 -27.52
N PRO A 189 21.83 37.69 -27.49
CA PRO A 189 20.92 38.39 -28.39
C PRO A 189 21.42 38.24 -29.82
N GLN A 190 20.61 37.68 -30.70
CA GLN A 190 20.87 37.78 -32.14
C GLN A 190 20.80 39.26 -32.53
N GLN A 191 21.95 39.81 -32.90
CA GLN A 191 22.11 41.16 -33.42
C GLN A 191 21.28 41.33 -34.69
N GLN A 192 20.13 42.00 -34.59
CA GLN A 192 19.51 42.64 -35.75
C GLN A 192 20.31 43.90 -36.07
N SER A 193 21.17 43.81 -37.08
CA SER A 193 21.81 44.97 -37.69
C SER A 193 20.76 45.81 -38.42
N VAL A 194 20.44 46.98 -37.86
CA VAL A 194 19.71 48.04 -38.54
C VAL A 194 20.71 48.78 -39.44
N GLU A 195 20.65 48.52 -40.75
CA GLU A 195 21.45 49.25 -41.73
C GLU A 195 20.62 50.37 -42.36
N VAL A 196 20.94 51.61 -41.95
CA VAL A 196 20.44 52.87 -42.51
C VAL A 196 21.09 53.11 -43.86
N ASN A 197 20.33 53.38 -44.92
CA ASN A 197 20.90 53.94 -46.15
C ASN A 197 19.96 54.97 -46.83
N ALA A 198 20.45 56.21 -46.86
CA ALA A 198 19.96 57.31 -47.70
C ALA A 198 20.65 57.27 -49.09
N PRO A 199 20.09 57.93 -50.13
CA PRO A 199 20.23 57.51 -51.53
C PRO A 199 21.39 58.20 -52.26
N LYS A 200 22.02 57.49 -53.22
CA LYS A 200 22.86 58.11 -54.25
C LYS A 200 22.56 57.52 -55.64
N GLN A 201 22.21 58.43 -56.56
CA GLN A 201 22.11 58.25 -58.00
C GLN A 201 23.50 58.05 -58.64
N GLY A 202 23.57 57.36 -59.79
CA GLY A 202 24.70 57.54 -60.73
C GLY A 202 25.12 56.34 -61.60
N VAL A 203 24.38 56.09 -62.69
CA VAL A 203 24.89 55.96 -64.09
C VAL A 203 25.88 54.82 -64.47
N MET A 204 25.34 53.91 -65.30
CA MET A 204 25.84 53.31 -66.57
C MET A 204 27.11 52.43 -66.67
N SER A 205 26.83 51.18 -67.10
CA SER A 205 27.27 50.55 -68.36
C SER A 205 28.56 49.70 -68.45
N SER A 206 28.32 48.44 -68.84
CA SER A 206 29.04 47.66 -69.88
C SER A 206 29.97 46.50 -69.46
N LYS A 207 29.55 45.30 -69.94
CA LYS A 207 30.29 44.35 -70.80
C LYS A 207 31.28 43.33 -70.17
N GLY A 208 30.85 42.06 -70.22
CA GLY A 208 31.67 40.83 -70.39
C GLY A 208 32.41 40.33 -69.13
N GLY A 209 32.54 39.05 -68.80
CA GLY A 209 32.14 37.79 -69.42
C GLY A 209 32.63 36.63 -68.54
N PHE A 210 32.08 35.43 -68.79
CA PHE A 210 32.58 34.08 -68.46
C PHE A 210 32.92 33.67 -67.01
N GLY A 211 32.24 32.61 -66.53
CA GLY A 211 32.83 31.59 -65.66
C GLY A 211 31.90 30.98 -64.60
N PHE A 212 31.44 29.74 -64.83
CA PHE A 212 31.08 28.65 -63.88
C PHE A 212 30.58 29.04 -62.46
N GLY A 213 29.42 28.64 -61.95
CA GLY A 213 28.59 27.47 -62.17
C GLY A 213 28.14 26.92 -60.81
N ALA A 214 26.94 27.27 -60.35
CA ALA A 214 26.10 26.50 -59.41
C ALA A 214 24.74 27.21 -59.25
N ARG A 215 23.66 26.51 -59.59
CA ARG A 215 22.27 27.00 -59.61
C ARG A 215 21.72 27.14 -58.19
N GLU A 216 21.36 28.36 -57.79
CA GLU A 216 20.41 28.60 -56.69
C GLU A 216 18.97 28.33 -57.16
N ILE A 217 18.29 27.41 -56.49
CA ILE A 217 16.88 27.10 -56.73
C ILE A 217 16.04 28.09 -55.93
N LYS A 218 15.41 29.05 -56.62
CA LYS A 218 14.38 29.92 -56.05
C LYS A 218 13.05 29.16 -55.94
N THR A 219 12.65 28.77 -54.74
CA THR A 219 11.27 28.29 -54.49
C THR A 219 10.32 29.48 -54.36
N LYS A 220 9.52 29.70 -55.41
CA LYS A 220 8.42 30.68 -55.40
C LYS A 220 7.24 30.15 -54.58
N ASN A 221 6.70 31.04 -53.76
CA ASN A 221 5.46 30.89 -53.02
C ASN A 221 4.28 30.61 -53.98
N VAL A 222 3.55 29.51 -53.80
CA VAL A 222 2.32 29.20 -54.55
C VAL A 222 1.15 29.10 -53.58
N LYS A 223 0.13 29.93 -53.82
CA LYS A 223 -1.11 30.00 -53.03
C LYS A 223 -2.00 28.76 -53.22
N LYS A 224 -2.72 28.45 -52.14
CA LYS A 224 -3.59 27.30 -51.87
C LYS A 224 -4.63 27.01 -52.96
N LYS A 225 -4.95 25.72 -53.15
CA LYS A 225 -6.24 25.26 -53.67
C LYS A 225 -7.02 24.48 -52.61
N TYR A 226 -8.29 24.84 -52.58
CA TYR A 226 -9.42 24.42 -51.78
C TYR A 226 -9.96 23.04 -52.20
N ASN A 227 -10.55 22.28 -51.27
CA ASN A 227 -11.68 21.40 -51.62
C ASN A 227 -12.70 21.38 -50.46
N PRO A 228 -14.00 21.65 -50.73
CA PRO A 228 -15.06 21.72 -49.72
C PRO A 228 -15.88 20.44 -49.65
N SER A 229 -16.63 20.26 -48.56
CA SER A 229 -18.02 19.76 -48.53
C SER A 229 -18.54 19.86 -47.09
N ARG A 230 -19.38 20.88 -46.81
CA ARG A 230 -20.85 20.82 -46.67
C ARG A 230 -21.29 20.36 -45.27
N ARG A 231 -21.68 21.32 -44.40
CA ARG A 231 -23.03 21.98 -44.24
C ARG A 231 -24.01 21.02 -43.56
N LYS A 232 -24.63 21.35 -42.42
CA LYS A 232 -25.74 22.32 -42.17
C LYS A 232 -26.04 22.20 -40.64
N ALA A 233 -26.67 23.08 -39.87
CA ALA A 233 -27.27 24.44 -39.90
C ALA A 233 -27.67 24.68 -38.41
N GLY A 234 -27.87 25.89 -37.87
CA GLY A 234 -28.10 27.18 -38.50
C GLY A 234 -27.97 28.35 -37.50
N ASN A 235 -28.17 29.53 -38.09
CA ASN A 235 -28.03 30.89 -37.58
C ASN A 235 -28.82 31.24 -36.31
N LEU A 236 -28.31 32.16 -35.49
CA LEU A 236 -28.71 33.59 -35.51
C LEU A 236 -27.75 34.46 -34.66
N SER A 237 -27.50 35.66 -35.17
CA SER A 237 -26.63 36.76 -34.73
C SER A 237 -27.06 37.49 -33.46
N THR A 238 -26.12 38.02 -32.66
CA THR A 238 -25.94 39.49 -32.39
C THR A 238 -24.72 39.78 -31.50
N ASN A 239 -24.12 40.95 -31.73
CA ASN A 239 -22.90 41.52 -31.14
C ASN A 239 -22.88 41.62 -29.59
N SER A 240 -21.70 41.49 -28.98
CA SER A 240 -21.02 42.53 -28.15
C SER A 240 -19.87 41.93 -27.33
N ASP A 241 -18.83 42.74 -27.14
CA ASP A 241 -17.61 42.47 -26.38
C ASP A 241 -17.87 42.10 -24.92
N THR A 242 -17.27 41.03 -24.38
CA THR A 242 -16.52 40.95 -23.10
C THR A 242 -16.22 39.50 -22.68
N GLU A 243 -15.05 39.35 -22.04
CA GLU A 243 -14.64 38.26 -21.14
C GLU A 243 -14.32 36.87 -21.73
N ALA A 244 -13.02 36.59 -21.82
CA ALA A 244 -12.47 35.25 -22.01
C ALA A 244 -12.74 34.40 -20.75
N ASN A 245 -13.81 33.63 -20.81
CA ASN A 245 -14.15 32.55 -19.88
C ASN A 245 -13.02 31.51 -19.82
N PHE A 246 -12.38 31.37 -18.67
CA PHE A 246 -11.62 30.17 -18.31
C PHE A 246 -12.58 28.99 -18.16
N HIS A 247 -12.44 27.98 -19.00
CA HIS A 247 -13.09 26.68 -18.78
C HIS A 247 -12.45 26.01 -17.56
N SER A 248 -13.13 26.07 -16.41
CA SER A 248 -12.83 25.31 -15.20
C SER A 248 -13.31 23.86 -15.36
N GLY A 249 -12.48 23.03 -15.99
CA GLY A 249 -12.56 21.58 -15.83
C GLY A 249 -11.98 21.21 -14.47
N PHE A 250 -12.84 21.03 -13.47
CA PHE A 250 -12.47 20.57 -12.13
C PHE A 250 -12.05 19.09 -12.19
N GLY A 251 -10.83 18.83 -12.68
CA GLY A 251 -10.14 17.56 -12.49
C GLY A 251 -9.45 17.59 -11.12
N ASP A 252 -9.56 16.47 -10.39
CA ASP A 252 -9.05 16.28 -9.02
C ASP A 252 -7.76 17.07 -8.76
N SER A 253 -7.83 18.10 -7.91
CA SER A 253 -6.67 18.89 -7.49
C SER A 253 -5.55 18.01 -6.93
N HIS A 254 -5.93 16.86 -6.37
CA HIS A 254 -5.04 15.82 -5.88
C HIS A 254 -4.24 15.11 -6.99
N SER A 255 -4.84 14.89 -8.17
CA SER A 255 -4.15 14.32 -9.34
C SER A 255 -3.17 15.33 -9.93
N LEU A 256 -3.60 16.58 -10.03
CA LEU A 256 -2.78 17.66 -10.60
C LEU A 256 -1.59 17.98 -9.68
N MET A 257 -1.78 17.96 -8.36
CA MET A 257 -0.68 18.06 -7.39
C MET A 257 0.29 16.88 -7.49
N LYS A 258 -0.21 15.64 -7.62
CA LYS A 258 0.65 14.46 -7.81
C LYS A 258 1.47 14.55 -9.09
N ASP A 259 0.87 14.97 -10.19
CA ASP A 259 1.55 15.14 -11.47
C ASP A 259 2.60 16.24 -11.45
N LEU A 260 2.31 17.38 -10.79
CA LEU A 260 3.31 18.44 -10.58
C LEU A 260 4.44 17.97 -9.67
N PHE A 261 4.12 17.26 -8.58
CA PHE A 261 5.11 16.74 -7.64
C PHE A 261 6.07 15.77 -8.34
N ALA A 262 5.54 14.79 -9.07
CA ALA A 262 6.32 13.81 -9.82
C ALA A 262 7.21 14.44 -10.92
N ARG A 263 6.84 15.63 -11.41
CA ARG A 263 7.61 16.36 -12.43
C ARG A 263 8.89 17.00 -11.87
N TYR A 264 8.91 17.34 -10.58
CA TYR A 264 10.00 18.08 -9.95
C TYR A 264 10.66 17.34 -8.78
N VAL A 265 10.03 16.28 -8.26
CA VAL A 265 10.53 15.45 -7.16
C VAL A 265 10.34 13.99 -7.55
N LEU A 266 11.46 13.30 -7.79
CA LEU A 266 11.46 11.86 -7.99
C LEU A 266 11.29 11.17 -6.64
N MET A 267 10.52 10.08 -6.59
CA MET A 267 10.31 9.31 -5.36
C MET A 267 11.63 8.79 -4.76
N ASP A 268 12.62 8.47 -5.59
CA ASP A 268 13.93 8.00 -5.12
C ASP A 268 14.70 9.10 -4.37
N GLU A 269 14.65 10.35 -4.84
CA GLU A 269 15.24 11.49 -4.13
C GLU A 269 14.47 11.80 -2.85
N PHE A 270 13.15 11.63 -2.86
CA PHE A 270 12.30 11.79 -1.69
C PHE A 270 12.66 10.78 -0.59
N PHE A 271 12.83 9.50 -0.94
CA PHE A 271 13.25 8.47 0.02
C PHE A 271 14.68 8.70 0.54
N GLN A 272 15.62 9.11 -0.30
CA GLN A 272 16.98 9.44 0.16
C GLN A 272 16.99 10.56 1.21
N VAL A 273 16.16 11.57 1.01
CA VAL A 273 16.07 12.74 1.90
C VAL A 273 15.43 12.36 3.23
N LEU A 274 14.40 11.51 3.24
CA LEU A 274 13.81 10.98 4.48
C LEU A 274 14.75 9.99 5.21
N CYS A 275 15.51 9.16 4.49
CA CYS A 275 16.45 8.20 5.09
C CYS A 275 17.72 8.85 5.65
N ALA A 276 18.13 10.01 5.14
CA ALA A 276 19.28 10.74 5.67
C ALA A 276 19.03 11.24 7.10
N GLU A 277 17.79 11.62 7.42
CA GLU A 277 17.39 12.15 8.73
C GLU A 277 17.09 11.04 9.75
N ALA A 278 16.63 9.86 9.30
CA ALA A 278 16.30 8.74 10.21
C ALA A 278 17.54 8.11 10.91
N ASN A 279 18.75 8.58 10.60
CA ASN A 279 20.03 8.10 11.13
C ASN A 279 20.83 9.16 11.91
N GLU A 280 20.27 10.35 12.17
CA GLU A 280 20.79 11.34 13.15
C GLU A 280 20.01 11.29 14.47
#